data_AF-A0A3L8CBX8-F1
#
_entry.id   AF-A0A3L8CBX8-F1
#
_cell.length_a   1.000
_cell.length_b   1.000
_cell.length_c   1.000
_cell.angle_alpha   90.00
_cell.angle_beta   90.00
_cell.angle_gamma   90.00
#
_symmetry.space_group_name_H-M   'P 1'
#
loop_
_entity.id
_entity.type
_entity.pdbx_description
1 polymer ?
#
loop_
_entity_poly.entity_id
_entity_poly.type
_entity_poly.pdbx_seq_one_letter_code
_entity_poly.pdbx_strand_id
1 'polypeptide(L)' 'MKPVRALLLQASGLLFAGLACAAPQHALTLYNEPPKYPANFKHFDFVNPDAPKGGIFRQAGLGGFDSLNPFISKGVPA' A
#
# COMPACT_ATOMS: atom_id res chain seq x y z
N MET A 1 14.49 1.39 53.37
CA MET A 1 13.41 0.60 52.72
C MET A 1 12.81 1.27 51.47
N LYS A 2 13.56 2.10 50.72
CA LYS A 2 13.06 2.82 49.52
C LYS A 2 13.56 2.33 48.14
N PRO A 3 14.59 1.46 47.97
CA PRO A 3 15.07 1.10 46.62
C PRO A 3 14.20 0.04 45.93
N VAL A 4 13.50 -0.81 46.69
CA VAL A 4 12.72 -1.93 46.14
C VAL A 4 11.46 -1.45 45.40
N ARG A 5 10.78 -0.41 45.92
CA ARG A 5 9.63 0.21 45.23
C ARG A 5 10.04 0.94 43.94
N ALA A 6 11.21 1.59 43.94
CA ALA A 6 11.75 2.24 42.76
C ALA A 6 12.15 1.22 41.68
N LEU A 7 12.66 0.06 42.08
CA LEU A 7 13.00 -1.03 41.17
C LEU A 7 11.74 -1.70 40.57
N LEU A 8 10.69 -1.89 41.37
CA LEU A 8 9.39 -2.43 40.94
C LEU A 8 8.65 -1.50 39.96
N LEU A 9 8.70 -0.17 40.15
CA LEU A 9 8.13 0.79 39.20
C LEU A 9 8.87 0.79 37.86
N GLN A 10 10.20 0.67 37.87
CA GLN A 10 10.99 0.62 36.63
C GLN A 10 10.79 -0.69 35.85
N ALA A 11 10.62 -1.83 36.54
CA ALA A 11 10.28 -3.09 35.90
C ALA A 11 8.92 -3.06 35.20
N SER A 12 7.96 -2.28 35.72
CA SER A 12 6.63 -2.12 35.12
C SER A 12 6.66 -1.31 33.81
N GLY A 13 7.56 -0.32 33.69
CA GLY A 13 7.72 0.48 32.46
C GLY A 13 8.33 -0.31 31.30
N LEU A 14 9.19 -1.28 31.59
CA LEU A 14 9.80 -2.17 30.59
C LEU A 14 8.83 -3.21 30.01
N LEU A 15 7.75 -3.56 30.73
CA LEU A 15 6.72 -4.48 30.24
C LEU A 15 5.81 -3.85 29.18
N PHE A 16 5.74 -2.51 29.09
CA PHE A 16 4.99 -1.80 28.05
C PHE A 16 5.80 -1.49 26.78
N ALA A 17 7.11 -1.74 26.79
CA ALA A 17 8.00 -1.51 25.65
C ALA A 17 8.00 -2.66 24.62
N GLY A 18 7.22 -3.72 24.86
CA GLY A 18 7.20 -4.92 24.03
C GLY A 18 6.11 -4.87 22.96
N LEU A 19 6.54 -5.04 21.69
CA LEU A 19 5.77 -5.38 20.48
C LEU A 19 5.40 -4.19 19.57
N ALA A 20 6.41 -3.48 19.08
CA ALA A 20 6.30 -2.92 17.72
C ALA A 20 6.18 -4.09 16.72
N CYS A 21 4.96 -4.38 16.26
CA CYS A 21 4.70 -5.41 15.27
C CYS A 21 4.94 -4.86 13.85
N ALA A 22 6.20 -4.84 13.42
CA ALA A 22 6.59 -4.50 12.05
C ALA A 22 6.41 -5.70 11.08
N ALA A 23 5.36 -6.49 11.29
CA ALA A 23 5.08 -7.64 10.44
C ALA A 23 4.73 -7.16 9.02
N PRO A 24 5.11 -7.91 7.96
CA PRO A 24 4.68 -7.62 6.60
C PRO A 24 3.16 -7.47 6.52
N GLN A 25 2.71 -6.36 5.95
CA GLN A 25 1.29 -6.10 5.68
C GLN A 25 1.00 -6.36 4.20
N HIS A 26 -0.17 -6.92 3.89
CA HIS A 26 -0.57 -7.20 2.50
C HIS A 26 -1.08 -5.96 1.75
N ALA A 27 -1.42 -4.90 2.48
CA ALA A 27 -2.00 -3.68 1.94
C ALA A 27 -1.55 -2.47 2.75
N LEU A 28 -1.51 -1.32 2.07
CA LEU A 28 -1.28 -0.01 2.64
C LEU A 28 -2.51 0.86 2.40
N THR A 29 -2.93 1.58 3.43
CA THR A 29 -4.01 2.57 3.36
C THR A 29 -3.47 3.93 3.79
N LEU A 30 -4.10 5.03 3.33
CA LEU A 30 -3.56 6.37 3.56
C LEU A 30 -3.59 6.76 5.05
N TYR A 31 -4.60 6.30 5.80
CA TYR A 31 -4.82 6.65 7.20
C TYR A 31 -4.70 5.44 8.15
N ASN A 32 -4.06 4.36 7.70
CA ASN A 32 -3.95 3.09 8.43
C ASN A 32 -5.31 2.45 8.78
N GLU A 33 -6.37 2.79 8.05
CA GLU A 33 -7.66 2.12 8.14
C GLU A 33 -7.57 0.67 7.65
N PRO A 34 -8.47 -0.22 8.10
CA PRO A 34 -8.53 -1.59 7.58
C PRO A 34 -8.68 -1.59 6.05
N PRO A 35 -7.85 -2.35 5.32
CA PRO A 35 -7.96 -2.41 3.86
C PRO A 35 -9.32 -2.99 3.46
N LYS A 36 -9.91 -2.45 2.39
CA LYS A 36 -11.20 -2.92 1.87
C LYS A 36 -11.19 -4.43 1.54
N TYR A 37 -10.06 -4.95 1.09
CA TYR A 37 -9.93 -6.34 0.65
C TYR A 37 -9.04 -7.16 1.61
N PRO A 38 -9.45 -8.39 1.97
CA PRO A 38 -8.65 -9.27 2.84
C PRO A 38 -7.39 -9.78 2.13
N ALA A 39 -6.39 -10.25 2.87
CA ALA A 39 -5.10 -10.67 2.31
C ALA A 39 -5.17 -11.76 1.22
N ASN A 40 -6.23 -12.55 1.21
CA ASN A 40 -6.43 -13.68 0.28
C ASN A 40 -7.44 -13.39 -0.84
N PHE A 41 -7.88 -12.13 -1.01
CA PHE A 41 -8.82 -11.77 -2.06
C PHE A 41 -8.29 -12.12 -3.47
N LYS A 42 -9.19 -12.46 -4.39
CA LYS A 42 -8.81 -12.95 -5.73
C LYS A 42 -8.94 -11.91 -6.83
N HIS A 43 -9.89 -10.98 -6.68
CA HIS A 43 -10.16 -9.91 -7.64
C HIS A 43 -10.91 -8.77 -6.94
N PHE A 44 -10.84 -7.57 -7.50
CA PHE A 44 -11.65 -6.44 -7.01
C PHE A 44 -13.12 -6.63 -7.36
N ASP A 45 -14.02 -5.94 -6.63
CA ASP A 45 -15.47 -6.05 -6.82
C ASP A 45 -15.94 -5.63 -8.21
N PHE A 46 -15.16 -4.77 -8.88
CA PHE A 46 -15.47 -4.24 -10.22
C PHE A 46 -14.90 -5.10 -11.36
N VAL A 47 -14.22 -6.20 -11.05
CA VAL A 47 -13.66 -7.11 -12.05
C VAL A 47 -14.69 -8.20 -12.36
N ASN A 48 -14.96 -8.43 -13.64
CA ASN A 48 -15.61 -9.65 -14.11
C ASN A 48 -14.54 -10.77 -14.21
N PRO A 49 -14.51 -11.77 -13.31
CA PRO A 49 -13.52 -12.85 -13.36
C PRO A 49 -13.66 -13.71 -14.62
N ASP A 50 -14.88 -13.82 -15.16
CA ASP A 50 -15.22 -14.60 -16.35
C ASP A 50 -15.14 -13.76 -17.64
N ALA A 51 -14.44 -12.62 -17.60
CA ALA A 51 -14.31 -11.76 -18.77
C ALA A 51 -13.68 -12.53 -19.94
N PRO A 52 -14.35 -12.59 -21.11
CA PRO A 52 -13.85 -13.30 -22.27
C PRO A 52 -12.49 -12.73 -22.69
N LYS A 53 -11.56 -13.61 -23.05
CA LYS A 53 -10.22 -13.22 -23.48
C LYS A 53 -10.17 -13.14 -25.00
N GLY A 54 -9.60 -12.06 -25.53
CA GLY A 54 -9.44 -11.82 -26.97
C GLY A 54 -10.20 -10.59 -27.47
N GLY A 55 -10.24 -10.43 -28.79
CA GLY A 55 -10.80 -9.26 -29.48
C GLY A 55 -9.77 -8.14 -29.68
N ILE A 56 -10.21 -7.02 -30.28
CA ILE A 56 -9.38 -5.83 -30.51
C ILE A 56 -10.08 -4.61 -29.90
N PHE A 57 -9.45 -4.03 -28.88
CA PHE A 57 -9.83 -2.73 -28.34
C PHE A 57 -9.20 -1.61 -29.19
N ARG A 58 -10.02 -0.73 -29.75
CA ARG A 58 -9.56 0.45 -30.50
C ARG A 58 -10.13 1.70 -29.83
N GLN A 59 -9.24 2.55 -29.33
CA GLN A 59 -9.59 3.81 -28.70
C GLN A 59 -8.88 4.96 -29.42
N ALA A 60 -9.63 6.00 -29.76
CA ALA A 60 -9.06 7.23 -30.29
C ALA A 60 -8.41 8.05 -29.17
N GLY A 61 -7.25 8.64 -29.45
CA GLY A 61 -6.60 9.64 -28.62
C GLY A 61 -6.47 10.96 -29.39
N LEU A 62 -6.51 12.09 -28.68
CA LEU A 62 -6.29 13.40 -29.27
C LEU A 62 -4.79 13.75 -29.18
N GLY A 63 -4.21 14.27 -30.26
CA GLY A 63 -2.79 14.62 -30.36
C GLY A 63 -1.91 13.52 -30.98
N GLY A 64 -0.59 13.69 -30.91
CA GLY A 64 0.42 12.73 -31.35
C GLY A 64 1.43 12.43 -30.26
N PHE A 65 2.33 11.48 -30.52
CA PHE A 65 3.46 11.15 -29.64
C PHE A 65 4.78 11.27 -30.41
N ASP A 66 5.81 11.81 -29.75
CA ASP A 66 7.19 11.87 -30.23
C ASP A 66 8.14 11.01 -29.37
N SER A 67 7.70 10.62 -28.16
CA SER A 67 8.40 9.77 -27.21
C SER A 67 7.44 8.73 -26.62
N LEU A 68 7.98 7.53 -26.39
CA LEU A 68 7.29 6.45 -25.67
C LEU A 68 7.74 6.33 -24.20
N ASN A 69 8.58 7.25 -23.72
CA ASN A 69 9.03 7.28 -22.33
C ASN A 69 8.15 8.23 -21.49
N PRO A 70 7.32 7.73 -20.56
CA PRO A 70 6.42 8.56 -19.76
C PRO A 70 7.10 9.24 -18.55
N PHE A 71 8.38 8.97 -18.29
CA PHE A 71 9.08 9.43 -17.08
C PHE A 71 10.03 10.61 -17.31
N ILE A 72 10.13 11.10 -18.55
CA ILE A 72 10.93 12.27 -18.88
C ILE A 72 10.06 13.53 -18.89
N SER A 73 10.67 14.66 -18.60
CA SER A 73 10.05 15.95 -18.91
C SER A 73 9.72 16.00 -20.39
N LYS A 74 8.56 16.57 -20.70
CA LYS A 74 8.18 16.85 -22.08
C LYS A 74 9.26 17.72 -22.73
N GLY A 75 9.71 17.31 -23.92
CA GLY A 75 10.64 18.12 -24.71
C GLY A 75 10.02 19.46 -25.11
N VAL A 76 10.87 20.45 -25.40
CA VAL A 76 10.42 21.71 -25.99
C VAL A 76 10.45 21.55 -27.51
N PRO A 77 9.35 21.79 -28.24
CA PRO A 77 9.38 21.78 -29.69
C PRO A 77 10.33 22.88 -30.19
N ALA A 78 11.04 22.61 -31.30
CA ALA A 78 11.95 23.57 -31.92
C ALA A 78 11.22 24.77 -32.53
#